data_AF-A0A8J1ZY79-F1
#
_entry.id   AF-A0A8J1ZY79-F1
#
_cell.length_a   1.000
_cell.length_b   1.000
_cell.length_c   1.000
_cell.angle_alpha   90.00
_cell.angle_beta   90.00
_cell.angle_gamma   90.00
#
_symmetry.space_group_name_H-M   'P 1'
#
loop_
_entity.id
_entity.type
_entity.pdbx_description
1 polymer ?
#
loop_
_entity_poly.entity_id
_entity_poly.type
_entity_poly.pdbx_seq_one_letter_code
_entity_poly.pdbx_strand_id
1 'polypeptide(L)'
;KCPFRITPPEVLFRGYEVGSVYEIKVEFLNREGLGRRLRLVPMQTQVFSVSSGFTYENRNVGKDASIAPGMKAHLSIWFSPLDLNDVSEVLYVQTEQGRFPIPLNARRFQPE
;
A
#
# COMPACT_ATOMS: atom_id res chain seq x y z
N LYS A 1 4.07 -10.16 -15.28
CA LYS A 1 3.70 -8.73 -15.15
C LYS A 1 2.70 -8.61 -13.99
N CYS A 2 2.65 -7.51 -13.24
CA CYS A 2 1.62 -7.38 -12.19
C CYS A 2 0.22 -7.34 -12.84
N PRO A 3 -0.75 -8.17 -12.40
CA PRO A 3 -2.12 -8.14 -12.94
C PRO A 3 -2.91 -6.90 -12.51
N PHE A 4 -2.39 -6.16 -11.52
CA PHE A 4 -3.00 -4.96 -10.98
C PHE A 4 -2.24 -3.71 -11.44
N ARG A 5 -2.98 -2.66 -11.78
CA ARG A 5 -2.45 -1.30 -11.78
C ARG A 5 -2.53 -0.77 -10.35
N ILE A 6 -1.37 -0.42 -9.80
CA ILE A 6 -1.21 0.09 -8.44
C ILE A 6 -1.07 1.62 -8.51
N THR A 7 -1.90 2.35 -7.77
CA THR A 7 -1.90 3.82 -7.77
C THR A 7 -2.00 4.36 -6.33
N PRO A 8 -1.02 5.12 -5.82
CA PRO A 8 0.26 5.41 -6.48
C PRO A 8 1.16 4.15 -6.55
N PRO A 9 2.11 4.08 -7.51
CA PRO A 9 3.04 2.95 -7.61
C PRO A 9 4.10 2.95 -6.49
N GLU A 10 4.32 4.10 -5.86
CA GLU A 10 5.17 4.33 -4.70
C GLU A 10 4.40 5.18 -3.69
N VAL A 11 4.50 4.82 -2.41
CA VAL A 11 3.91 5.61 -1.32
C VAL A 11 5.01 6.49 -0.74
N LEU A 12 4.83 7.80 -0.84
CA LEU A 12 5.83 8.77 -0.41
C LEU A 12 5.25 9.77 0.59
N PHE A 13 5.76 9.73 1.81
CA PHE A 13 5.50 10.71 2.85
C PHE A 13 6.62 11.76 2.86
N ARG A 14 6.25 13.04 2.91
CA ARG A 14 7.17 14.18 3.00
C ARG A 14 6.61 15.22 3.96
N GLY A 15 7.49 16.06 4.51
CA GLY A 15 7.08 17.16 5.39
C GLY A 15 6.37 16.68 6.65
N TYR A 16 6.78 15.51 7.17
CA TYR A 16 6.17 14.92 8.36
C TYR A 16 6.81 15.47 9.64
N GLU A 17 6.02 15.43 10.71
CA GLU A 17 6.40 15.82 12.07
C GLU A 17 6.31 14.60 12.99
N VAL A 18 7.25 14.49 13.93
CA VAL A 18 7.25 13.43 14.95
C VAL A 18 6.00 13.57 15.82
N GLY A 19 5.33 12.44 16.07
CA GLY A 19 4.09 12.39 16.86
C GLY A 19 2.80 12.54 16.04
N SER A 20 2.89 12.87 14.75
CA SER A 20 1.74 12.86 13.83
C SER A 20 1.54 11.50 13.18
N VAL A 21 0.36 11.26 12.60
CA VAL A 21 0.07 10.06 11.80
C VAL A 21 -0.45 10.50 10.44
N TYR A 22 0.14 9.96 9.38
CA TYR A 22 -0.19 10.29 7.99
C TYR A 22 -0.79 9.07 7.31
N GLU A 23 -1.71 9.28 6.36
CA GLU A 23 -2.35 8.21 5.59
C GLU A 23 -2.21 8.45 4.09
N ILE A 24 -1.86 7.39 3.36
CA ILE A 24 -1.96 7.32 1.90
C ILE A 24 -2.76 6.07 1.53
N LYS A 25 -3.77 6.24 0.67
CA LYS A 25 -4.59 5.15 0.15
C LYS A 25 -4.02 4.67 -1.19
N VAL A 26 -3.77 3.37 -1.29
CA VAL A 26 -3.31 2.69 -2.51
C VAL A 26 -4.49 1.99 -3.17
N GLU A 27 -4.71 2.29 -4.45
CA GLU A 27 -5.71 1.66 -5.32
C GLU A 27 -5.09 0.52 -6.14
N PHE A 28 -5.81 -0.61 -6.20
CA PHE A 28 -5.47 -1.79 -6.99
C PHE A 28 -6.57 -2.06 -8.00
N LEU A 29 -6.34 -1.69 -9.27
CA LEU A 29 -7.27 -1.94 -10.38
C LEU A 29 -6.88 -3.23 -11.11
N ASN A 30 -7.79 -4.21 -11.16
CA ASN A 30 -7.59 -5.39 -12.00
C ASN A 30 -7.80 -5.02 -13.48
N ARG A 31 -6.74 -5.12 -14.29
CA ARG A 31 -6.79 -4.82 -15.74
C ARG A 31 -6.91 -6.06 -16.61
N GLU A 32 -6.88 -7.24 -16.01
CA GLU A 32 -7.00 -8.52 -16.71
C GLU A 32 -8.47 -8.84 -17.02
N GLY A 33 -8.72 -9.71 -18.01
CA GLY A 33 -10.07 -10.18 -18.35
C GLY A 33 -10.66 -11.22 -17.40
N LEU A 34 -9.91 -11.61 -16.35
CA LEU A 34 -10.31 -12.61 -15.37
C LEU A 34 -10.13 -12.07 -13.95
N GLY A 35 -10.91 -12.57 -13.00
CA GLY A 35 -10.76 -12.25 -11.58
C GLY A 35 -9.38 -12.68 -11.07
N ARG A 36 -8.79 -11.87 -10.17
CA ARG A 36 -7.45 -12.10 -9.62
C ARG A 36 -7.44 -11.96 -8.12
N ARG A 37 -6.71 -12.84 -7.45
CA ARG A 37 -6.47 -12.78 -6.00
C ARG A 37 -5.39 -11.76 -5.70
N LEU A 38 -5.63 -10.98 -4.65
CA LEU A 38 -4.70 -10.02 -4.09
C LEU A 38 -4.60 -10.27 -2.59
N ARG A 39 -3.40 -10.63 -2.14
CA ARG A 39 -3.11 -10.90 -0.73
C ARG A 39 -2.03 -9.97 -0.20
N LEU A 40 -2.24 -9.46 1.00
CA LEU A 40 -1.25 -8.66 1.71
C LEU A 40 -0.18 -9.56 2.35
N VAL A 41 1.09 -9.30 2.08
CA VAL A 41 2.19 -9.93 2.81
C VAL A 41 2.48 -9.10 4.06
N PRO A 42 2.44 -9.68 5.27
CA PRO A 42 2.78 -8.95 6.49
C PRO A 42 4.19 -8.34 6.40
N MET A 43 4.31 -7.08 6.80
CA MET A 43 5.57 -6.38 6.95
C MET A 43 5.89 -6.23 8.44
N GLN A 44 7.17 -6.24 8.80
CA GLN A 44 7.65 -6.02 10.17
C GLN A 44 8.35 -4.67 10.21
N THR A 45 7.62 -3.64 10.56
CA THR A 45 8.17 -2.29 10.74
C THR A 45 7.41 -1.58 11.85
N GLN A 46 8.06 -0.65 12.52
CA GLN A 46 7.50 0.11 13.63
C GLN A 46 6.84 1.42 13.17
N VAL A 47 7.25 1.93 12.00
CA VAL A 47 6.83 3.26 11.52
C VAL A 47 5.73 3.20 10.46
N PHE A 48 5.58 2.10 9.73
CA PHE A 48 4.47 1.92 8.80
C PHE A 48 3.46 0.89 9.32
N SER A 49 2.19 1.14 9.00
CA SER A 49 1.10 0.22 9.27
C SER A 49 0.16 0.18 8.09
N VAL A 50 -0.58 -0.92 7.95
CA VAL A 50 -1.51 -1.15 6.84
C VAL A 50 -2.87 -1.53 7.39
N SER A 51 -3.94 -1.25 6.63
CA SER A 51 -5.30 -1.59 7.06
C SER A 51 -5.46 -3.08 7.30
N SER A 52 -6.40 -3.45 8.16
CA SER A 52 -6.68 -4.84 8.53
C SER A 52 -7.04 -5.73 7.34
N GLY A 53 -7.39 -5.12 6.20
CA GLY A 53 -7.62 -5.77 4.93
C GLY A 53 -7.76 -4.74 3.81
N PHE A 54 -8.02 -5.25 2.61
CA PHE A 54 -8.46 -4.46 1.47
C PHE A 54 -9.91 -4.01 1.65
N THR A 55 -10.30 -2.99 0.90
CA THR A 55 -11.66 -2.46 0.90
C THR A 55 -12.22 -2.29 -0.52
N TYR A 56 -13.52 -2.55 -0.70
CA TYR A 56 -14.32 -2.20 -1.87
C TYR A 56 -15.39 -1.21 -1.46
N GLU A 57 -15.46 -0.02 -2.07
CA GLU A 57 -16.55 0.94 -1.79
C GLU A 57 -16.84 1.12 -0.28
N ASN A 58 -15.77 1.19 0.53
CA ASN A 58 -15.77 1.27 2.00
C ASN A 58 -16.13 0.00 2.79
N ARG A 59 -16.32 -1.15 2.13
CA ARG A 59 -16.48 -2.46 2.77
C ARG A 59 -15.14 -3.19 2.91
N ASN A 60 -14.78 -3.58 4.12
CA ASN A 60 -13.60 -4.42 4.37
C ASN A 60 -13.83 -5.85 3.84
N VAL A 61 -12.88 -6.36 3.06
CA VAL A 61 -12.89 -7.71 2.49
C VAL A 61 -11.73 -8.59 2.97
N GLY A 62 -11.01 -8.14 4.00
CA GLY A 62 -9.91 -8.88 4.61
C GLY A 62 -8.59 -8.77 3.84
N LYS A 63 -7.58 -9.48 4.33
CA LYS A 63 -6.20 -9.45 3.79
C LYS A 63 -6.02 -10.21 2.48
N ASP A 64 -7.08 -10.86 2.02
CA ASP A 64 -7.12 -11.74 0.87
C ASP A 64 -8.40 -11.45 0.10
N ALA A 65 -8.26 -10.74 -1.02
CA ALA A 65 -9.37 -10.26 -1.81
C ALA A 65 -9.33 -10.87 -3.21
N SER A 66 -10.50 -11.28 -3.72
CA SER A 66 -10.67 -11.60 -5.14
C SER A 66 -11.27 -10.40 -5.84
N ILE A 67 -10.52 -9.81 -6.78
CA ILE A 67 -10.88 -8.58 -7.48
C ILE A 67 -11.33 -8.96 -8.90
N ALA A 68 -12.58 -8.70 -9.22
CA ALA A 68 -13.14 -8.95 -10.55
C ALA A 68 -12.50 -8.03 -11.61
N PRO A 69 -12.56 -8.40 -12.91
CA PRO A 69 -12.08 -7.57 -14.01
C PRO A 69 -12.67 -6.14 -13.96
N GLY A 70 -11.82 -5.13 -14.09
CA GLY A 70 -12.22 -3.72 -14.07
C GLY A 70 -12.56 -3.15 -12.69
N MET A 71 -12.58 -3.96 -11.64
CA MET A 71 -12.87 -3.50 -10.27
C MET A 71 -11.61 -3.02 -9.55
N LYS A 72 -11.83 -2.20 -8.52
CA LYS A 72 -10.79 -1.56 -7.71
C LYS A 72 -10.90 -1.96 -6.26
N ALA A 73 -9.79 -2.38 -5.64
CA ALA A 73 -9.66 -2.50 -4.19
C ALA A 73 -8.76 -1.39 -3.64
N HIS A 74 -8.91 -1.05 -2.36
CA HIS A 74 -8.07 -0.06 -1.69
C HIS A 74 -7.41 -0.61 -0.44
N LEU A 75 -6.19 -0.16 -0.17
CA LEU A 75 -5.44 -0.42 1.06
C LEU A 75 -4.98 0.92 1.62
N SER A 76 -5.24 1.17 2.90
CA SER A 76 -4.69 2.34 3.58
C SER A 76 -3.33 2.00 4.19
N ILE A 77 -2.36 2.88 3.98
CA ILE A 77 -1.02 2.81 4.55
C ILE A 77 -0.85 4.02 5.45
N TRP A 78 -0.52 3.78 6.72
CA TRP A 78 -0.21 4.81 7.68
C TRP A 78 1.28 4.88 7.96
N PHE A 79 1.76 6.10 8.20
CA PHE A 79 3.11 6.38 8.65
C PHE A 79 3.08 7.17 9.96
N SER A 80 3.81 6.65 10.95
CA SER A 80 3.99 7.22 12.29
C SER A 80 5.48 7.40 12.54
N PRO A 81 6.05 8.58 12.22
CA PRO A 81 7.48 8.85 12.40
C PRO A 81 7.87 8.80 13.88
N LEU A 82 8.92 8.03 14.17
CA LEU A 82 9.58 8.01 15.48
C LEU A 82 10.69 9.08 15.58
N ASP A 83 11.25 9.47 14.44
CA ASP A 83 12.25 10.51 14.28
C ASP A 83 12.09 11.22 12.91
N LEU A 84 13.01 12.13 12.58
CA LEU A 84 13.03 12.88 11.31
C LEU A 84 13.95 12.25 10.26
N ASN A 85 14.41 11.02 10.46
CA ASN A 85 15.28 10.34 9.50
C ASN A 85 14.47 9.84 8.31
N ASP A 86 15.16 9.73 7.18
CA ASP A 86 14.64 9.09 5.99
C ASP A 86 14.38 7.59 6.24
N VAL A 87 13.25 7.09 5.76
CA VAL A 87 12.87 5.68 5.86
C VAL A 87 12.53 5.13 4.48
N SER A 88 13.03 3.93 4.18
CA SER A 88 12.71 3.18 2.97
C SER A 88 12.35 1.74 3.32
N GLU A 89 11.12 1.36 3.00
CA GLU A 89 10.57 0.04 3.25
C GLU A 89 9.88 -0.50 1.98
N VAL A 90 9.60 -1.79 1.95
CA VAL A 90 8.87 -2.41 0.83
C VAL A 90 7.70 -3.22 1.35
N LEU A 91 6.49 -2.77 1.03
CA LEU A 91 5.30 -3.58 1.17
C LEU A 91 5.20 -4.53 -0.02
N TYR A 92 4.77 -5.76 0.21
CA TYR A 92 4.55 -6.69 -0.87
C TYR A 92 3.10 -7.15 -0.93
N VAL A 93 2.59 -7.24 -2.15
CA VAL A 93 1.33 -7.91 -2.45
C VAL A 93 1.60 -9.20 -3.22
N GLN A 94 0.84 -10.23 -2.90
CA GLN A 94 0.91 -11.54 -3.51
C GLN A 94 -0.31 -11.76 -4.39
N THR A 95 -0.08 -12.28 -5.60
CA THR A 95 -1.11 -12.75 -6.52
C THR A 95 -0.76 -14.16 -6.98
N GLU A 96 -1.58 -14.77 -7.82
CA GLU A 96 -1.28 -16.04 -8.48
C GLU A 96 -0.08 -15.94 -9.43
N GLN A 97 0.21 -14.73 -9.94
CA GLN A 97 1.32 -14.48 -10.86
C GLN A 97 2.64 -14.14 -10.15
N GLY A 98 2.65 -14.13 -8.82
CA GLY A 98 3.83 -13.83 -8.02
C GLY A 98 3.65 -12.67 -7.06
N ARG A 99 4.79 -12.22 -6.53
CA ARG A 99 4.91 -11.19 -5.49
C ARG A 99 5.34 -9.88 -6.13
N PHE A 100 4.65 -8.78 -5.82
CA PHE A 100 4.91 -7.47 -6.40
C PHE A 100 5.22 -6.45 -5.30
N PRO A 101 6.31 -5.67 -5.43
CA PRO A 101 6.70 -4.67 -4.44
C PRO A 101 5.90 -3.38 -4.59
N ILE A 102 5.69 -2.70 -3.47
CA ILE A 102 5.17 -1.34 -3.34
C ILE A 102 6.17 -0.61 -2.44
N PRO A 103 7.03 0.26 -3.01
CA PRO A 103 7.97 1.03 -2.22
C PRO A 103 7.23 1.98 -1.29
N LEU A 104 7.64 1.99 -0.02
CA LEU A 104 7.18 2.93 0.99
C LEU A 104 8.38 3.80 1.38
N ASN A 105 8.27 5.11 1.16
CA ASN A 105 9.33 6.05 1.44
C ASN A 105 8.81 7.17 2.33
N ALA A 106 9.60 7.51 3.33
CA ALA A 106 9.46 8.75 4.08
C ALA A 106 10.76 9.52 3.87
N ARG A 107 10.64 10.73 3.30
CA ARG A 107 11.79 11.61 3.07
C ARG A 107 11.61 12.87 3.88
N ARG A 108 12.62 13.23 4.66
CA ARG A 108 12.67 14.54 5.29
C ARG A 108 12.58 15.59 4.19
N PHE A 109 11.81 16.64 4.44
CA PHE A 109 11.80 17.79 3.55
C PHE A 109 13.22 18.41 3.57
N GLN A 110 13.96 18.25 2.48
CA GLN A 110 15.14 19.08 2.22
C GLN A 110 14.62 20.37 1.56
N PRO A 111 14.78 21.54 2.19
CA PRO A 111 14.61 22.80 1.47
C PRO A 111 15.64 22.83 0.32
N GLU A 112 15.19 23.26 -0.86
CA GLU A 112 16.04 23.49 -2.04
C GLU A 112 17.08 24.59 -1.79
#